data_AF-A0A0A3ARX1-F1
#
_entry.id   AF-A0A0A3ARX1-F1
#
_cell.length_a   1.000
_cell.length_b   1.000
_cell.length_c   1.000
_cell.angle_alpha   90.00
_cell.angle_beta   90.00
_cell.angle_gamma   90.00
#
_symmetry.space_group_name_H-M   'P 1'
#
loop_
_entity.id
_entity.type
_entity.pdbx_description
1 polymer ?
#
loop_
_entity_poly.entity_id
_entity_poly.type
_entity_poly.pdbx_seq_one_letter_code
_entity_poly.pdbx_strand_id
1 'polypeptide(L)'
;MKHSITKAALLSTVLALTACSSLTGESGTSSTSSAADTALTRSFAQLEQAAATQNRFQYRLNDDVYQAYLSGGSVNYISRQTKDGSSKVFYKGGKLYGVQDADGSYEFDAAGKLVTVLDGNGKAVTLSAQELAKKQQELTALGKKLSAMLGTNAADRGVGAVRTGGDAKLNYLCIAKIQQVASTKRVFRSSANKANSSSRLTADVRLNGNQYYNMDCQLEGERVAGLTLTQK
;
A
#
# COMPACT_ATOMS: atom_id res chain seq x y z
N MET A 1 59.59 5.20 24.80
CA MET A 1 59.87 6.63 25.00
C MET A 1 59.12 7.43 23.94
N LYS A 2 58.56 8.57 24.37
CA LYS A 2 57.89 9.64 23.59
C LYS A 2 56.40 9.44 23.30
N HIS A 3 55.63 10.09 24.17
CA HIS A 3 54.28 10.62 23.98
C HIS A 3 54.13 11.38 22.65
N SER A 4 52.90 11.43 22.14
CA SER A 4 52.22 12.72 21.89
C SER A 4 50.70 12.55 21.82
N ILE A 5 50.05 13.39 22.62
CA ILE A 5 48.61 13.60 22.75
C ILE A 5 48.26 14.72 21.77
N THR A 6 47.22 14.53 20.95
CA THR A 6 46.61 15.65 20.21
C THR A 6 45.12 15.70 20.54
N LYS A 7 44.76 16.72 21.32
CA LYS A 7 43.39 17.16 21.58
C LYS A 7 42.92 18.04 20.41
N ALA A 8 41.71 17.83 19.92
CA ALA A 8 40.90 18.84 19.22
C ALA A 8 39.43 18.38 19.36
N ALA A 9 38.68 18.95 20.29
CA ALA A 9 37.87 20.17 20.17
C ALA A 9 36.44 19.84 19.70
N LEU A 10 35.53 19.88 20.69
CA LEU A 10 34.08 19.82 20.59
C LEU A 10 33.53 20.99 19.77
N LEU A 11 32.57 20.73 18.90
CA LEU A 11 31.62 21.72 18.40
C LEU A 11 30.22 21.12 18.43
N SER A 12 29.53 21.41 19.54
CA SER A 12 28.11 21.18 19.74
C SER A 12 27.32 22.22 18.95
N THR A 13 26.59 21.80 17.92
CA THR A 13 25.56 22.65 17.28
C THR A 13 24.21 22.37 17.93
N VAL A 14 23.77 23.33 18.73
CA VAL A 14 22.39 23.45 19.22
C VAL A 14 21.53 23.94 18.06
N LEU A 15 20.62 23.11 17.53
CA LEU A 15 19.53 23.60 16.70
C LEU A 15 18.45 24.19 17.63
N ALA A 16 18.38 25.52 17.66
CA ALA A 16 17.28 26.23 18.30
C ALA A 16 16.01 26.08 17.45
N LEU A 17 14.90 25.67 18.11
CA LEU A 17 13.56 25.70 17.54
C LEU A 17 13.11 27.15 17.37
N THR A 18 12.86 27.58 16.13
CA THR A 18 12.10 28.78 15.84
C THR A 18 10.62 28.43 15.71
N ALA A 19 9.86 28.69 16.77
CA ALA A 19 8.42 28.81 16.72
C ALA A 19 8.06 30.21 16.18
N CYS A 20 7.44 30.27 15.01
CA CYS A 20 6.76 31.47 14.53
C CYS A 20 5.25 31.24 14.61
N SER A 21 4.65 31.87 15.60
CA SER A 21 3.22 32.14 15.68
C SER A 21 2.84 33.13 14.58
N SER A 22 1.95 32.74 13.66
CA SER A 22 1.21 33.68 12.83
C SER A 22 -0.28 33.49 13.10
N LEU A 23 -0.80 34.41 13.92
CA LEU A 23 -2.21 34.65 14.18
C LEU A 23 -2.72 35.54 13.03
N THR A 24 -3.47 34.98 12.09
CA THR A 24 -4.30 35.75 11.15
C THR A 24 -5.63 35.03 11.00
N GLY A 25 -6.67 35.68 11.52
CA GLY A 25 -8.05 35.28 11.28
C GLY A 25 -8.45 35.63 9.87
N GLU A 26 -8.94 34.64 9.14
CA GLU A 26 -9.82 34.82 8.01
C GLU A 26 -10.99 33.85 8.16
N SER A 27 -12.17 34.44 8.30
CA SER A 27 -13.46 33.77 8.28
C SER A 27 -13.72 33.22 6.88
N GLY A 28 -13.18 32.05 6.59
CA GLY A 28 -13.62 31.20 5.49
C GLY A 28 -14.36 30.01 6.07
N THR A 29 -15.69 30.03 5.98
CA THR A 29 -16.56 28.87 6.25
C THR A 29 -16.20 27.77 5.27
N SER A 30 -15.16 27.01 5.63
CA SER A 30 -14.77 25.76 5.00
C SER A 30 -15.58 24.71 5.72
N SER A 31 -16.69 24.28 5.10
CA SER A 31 -17.41 23.07 5.46
C SER A 31 -16.49 21.87 5.22
N THR A 32 -15.58 21.65 6.17
CA THR A 32 -14.87 20.41 6.36
C THR A 32 -15.64 19.67 7.44
N SER A 33 -16.30 18.58 7.06
CA SER A 33 -16.80 17.60 8.02
C SER A 33 -15.61 17.14 8.86
N SER A 34 -15.42 17.73 10.03
CA SER A 34 -14.37 17.36 10.95
C SER A 34 -14.70 15.96 11.47
N ALA A 35 -14.09 14.94 10.88
CA ALA A 35 -14.02 13.64 11.53
C ALA A 35 -13.51 13.88 12.96
N ALA A 36 -14.21 13.36 13.98
CA ALA A 36 -13.78 13.54 15.36
C ALA A 36 -12.29 13.12 15.49
N ASP A 37 -11.47 14.01 16.07
CA ASP A 37 -10.04 13.78 16.28
C ASP A 37 -9.83 12.76 17.41
N THR A 38 -10.05 11.50 17.08
CA THR A 38 -9.76 10.37 17.96
C THR A 38 -8.29 9.96 17.86
N ALA A 39 -7.79 9.28 18.89
CA ALA A 39 -6.45 8.69 18.86
C ALA A 39 -6.24 7.76 17.64
N LEU A 40 -7.29 7.03 17.23
CA LEU A 40 -7.24 6.15 16.06
C LEU A 40 -7.13 6.93 14.76
N THR A 41 -7.97 7.95 14.56
CA THR A 41 -7.93 8.83 13.37
C THR A 41 -6.54 9.47 13.22
N ARG A 42 -5.96 9.93 14.34
CA ARG A 42 -4.60 10.49 14.37
C ARG A 42 -3.54 9.44 14.04
N SER A 43 -3.67 8.21 14.56
CA SER A 43 -2.74 7.13 14.21
C SER A 43 -2.81 6.76 12.73
N PHE A 44 -3.99 6.77 12.10
CA PHE A 44 -4.11 6.54 10.67
C PHE A 44 -3.43 7.65 9.87
N ALA A 45 -3.68 8.92 10.20
CA ALA A 45 -3.02 10.05 9.54
C ALA A 45 -1.49 9.98 9.62
N GLN A 46 -0.94 9.59 10.79
CA GLN A 46 0.50 9.39 10.96
C GLN A 46 1.06 8.25 10.10
N LEU A 47 0.33 7.13 9.98
CA LEU A 47 0.73 6.02 9.13
C LEU A 47 0.70 6.39 7.64
N GLU A 48 -0.30 7.17 7.21
CA GLU A 48 -0.36 7.68 5.83
C GLU A 48 0.80 8.63 5.54
N GLN A 49 1.11 9.54 6.47
CA GLN A 49 2.24 10.45 6.34
C GLN A 49 3.58 9.69 6.28
N ALA A 50 3.76 8.68 7.13
CA ALA A 50 4.94 7.83 7.12
C ALA A 50 5.04 6.99 5.84
N ALA A 51 3.90 6.58 5.27
CA ALA A 51 3.85 5.84 4.00
C ALA A 51 4.20 6.73 2.79
N ALA A 52 3.95 8.04 2.86
CA ALA A 52 4.22 8.97 1.75
C ALA A 52 5.71 9.05 1.37
N THR A 53 6.62 8.65 2.25
CA THR A 53 8.07 8.58 1.98
C THR A 53 8.54 7.21 1.49
N GLN A 54 7.62 6.24 1.36
CA GLN A 54 7.91 4.87 0.94
C GLN A 54 7.66 4.68 -0.55
N ASN A 55 8.22 3.60 -1.10
CA ASN A 55 7.94 3.21 -2.48
C ASN A 55 6.44 2.89 -2.64
N ARG A 56 5.82 3.62 -3.57
CA ARG A 56 4.40 3.47 -3.90
C ARG A 56 4.23 2.56 -5.11
N PHE A 57 3.45 1.51 -4.93
CA PHE A 57 3.12 0.55 -5.96
C PHE A 57 1.65 0.73 -6.36
N GLN A 58 1.37 0.94 -7.65
CA GLN A 58 0.02 1.16 -8.15
C GLN A 58 -0.43 0.02 -9.06
N TYR A 59 -1.61 -0.53 -8.75
CA TYR A 59 -2.18 -1.63 -9.48
C TYR A 59 -3.62 -1.30 -9.85
N ARG A 60 -3.99 -1.53 -11.11
CA ARG A 60 -5.34 -1.30 -11.63
C ARG A 60 -5.87 -2.58 -12.28
N LEU A 61 -7.04 -3.02 -11.85
CA LEU A 61 -7.76 -4.15 -12.44
C LEU A 61 -9.14 -3.64 -12.86
N ASN A 62 -9.34 -3.44 -14.16
CA ASN A 62 -10.47 -2.73 -14.71
C ASN A 62 -10.60 -1.33 -14.06
N ASP A 63 -11.70 -1.06 -13.38
CA ASP A 63 -11.97 0.20 -12.69
C ASP A 63 -11.40 0.24 -11.27
N ASP A 64 -11.00 -0.91 -10.72
CA ASP A 64 -10.48 -0.99 -9.36
C ASP A 64 -9.03 -0.51 -9.34
N VAL A 65 -8.73 0.43 -8.44
CA VAL A 65 -7.39 0.98 -8.24
C VAL A 65 -6.92 0.67 -6.83
N TYR A 66 -5.68 0.18 -6.76
CA TYR A 66 -5.00 -0.15 -5.52
C TYR A 66 -3.67 0.59 -5.48
N GLN A 67 -3.36 1.22 -4.34
CA GLN A 67 -2.01 1.72 -4.07
C GLN A 67 -1.50 1.06 -2.81
N ALA A 68 -0.32 0.46 -2.88
CA ALA A 68 0.34 -0.19 -1.76
C ALA A 68 1.65 0.51 -1.45
N TYR A 69 1.90 0.70 -0.17
CA TYR A 69 3.12 1.29 0.37
C TYR A 69 3.83 0.22 1.19
N LEU A 70 5.07 -0.09 0.79
CA LEU A 70 5.84 -1.17 1.36
C LEU A 70 7.16 -0.67 1.94
N SER A 71 7.57 -1.26 3.06
CA SER A 71 8.91 -1.10 3.63
C SER A 71 9.47 -2.46 3.99
N GLY A 72 10.74 -2.72 3.63
CA GLY A 72 11.39 -4.01 3.90
C GLY A 72 10.63 -5.23 3.34
N GLY A 73 9.90 -5.05 2.23
CA GLY A 73 9.09 -6.10 1.60
C GLY A 73 7.73 -6.38 2.27
N SER A 74 7.42 -5.73 3.40
CA SER A 74 6.14 -5.83 4.08
C SER A 74 5.21 -4.67 3.69
N VAL A 75 3.92 -4.96 3.59
CA VAL A 75 2.89 -3.94 3.38
C VAL A 75 2.67 -3.18 4.67
N ASN A 76 2.65 -1.84 4.59
CA ASN A 76 2.34 -0.95 5.72
C ASN A 76 0.98 -0.28 5.55
N TYR A 77 0.65 0.09 4.31
CA TYR A 77 -0.57 0.81 4.01
C TYR A 77 -1.05 0.46 2.60
N ILE A 78 -2.35 0.26 2.46
CA ILE A 78 -3.03 0.08 1.18
C ILE A 78 -4.21 1.05 1.11
N SER A 79 -4.30 1.82 0.03
CA SER A 79 -5.54 2.46 -0.39
C SER A 79 -6.17 1.66 -1.52
N ARG A 80 -7.49 1.51 -1.47
CA ARG A 80 -8.30 0.81 -2.46
C ARG A 80 -9.45 1.71 -2.87
N GLN A 81 -9.63 1.91 -4.17
CA GLN A 81 -10.77 2.58 -4.78
C GLN A 81 -11.46 1.59 -5.71
N THR A 82 -12.71 1.28 -5.45
CA THR A 82 -13.52 0.37 -6.28
C THR A 82 -14.92 0.93 -6.48
N LYS A 83 -15.72 0.20 -7.26
CA LYS A 83 -17.15 0.49 -7.47
C LYS A 83 -17.93 0.53 -6.16
N ASP A 84 -17.55 -0.34 -5.22
CA ASP A 84 -18.19 -0.49 -3.91
C ASP A 84 -17.74 0.59 -2.89
N GLY A 85 -16.87 1.51 -3.30
CA GLY A 85 -16.34 2.58 -2.47
C GLY A 85 -14.84 2.51 -2.26
N SER A 86 -14.36 3.38 -1.38
CA SER A 86 -12.96 3.50 -0.99
C SER A 86 -12.70 2.88 0.37
N SER A 87 -11.50 2.33 0.54
CA SER A 87 -11.04 1.82 1.83
C SER A 87 -9.54 2.00 1.97
N LYS A 88 -9.11 2.13 3.22
CA LYS A 88 -7.73 2.23 3.64
C LYS A 88 -7.45 1.11 4.62
N VAL A 89 -6.37 0.37 4.39
CA VAL A 89 -5.98 -0.76 5.24
C VAL A 89 -4.56 -0.57 5.73
N PHE A 90 -4.39 -0.59 7.04
CA PHE A 90 -3.17 -0.26 7.74
C PHE A 90 -2.57 -1.51 8.39
N TYR A 91 -1.24 -1.62 8.35
CA TYR A 91 -0.51 -2.73 8.91
C TYR A 91 0.63 -2.24 9.79
N LYS A 92 0.89 -2.95 10.89
CA LYS A 92 2.06 -2.75 11.76
C LYS A 92 2.77 -4.08 11.93
N GLY A 93 4.07 -4.13 11.61
CA GLY A 93 4.85 -5.38 11.68
C GLY A 93 4.28 -6.51 10.81
N GLY A 94 3.70 -6.17 9.66
CA GLY A 94 3.06 -7.14 8.75
C GLY A 94 1.70 -7.69 9.20
N LYS A 95 1.17 -7.22 10.35
CA LYS A 95 -0.16 -7.59 10.85
C LYS A 95 -1.17 -6.48 10.61
N LEU A 96 -2.44 -6.85 10.43
CA LEU A 96 -3.54 -5.89 10.30
C LEU A 96 -3.61 -5.03 11.58
N TYR A 97 -3.53 -3.72 11.41
CA TYR A 97 -3.66 -2.74 12.49
C TYR A 97 -5.01 -2.03 12.46
N GLY A 98 -5.49 -1.70 11.26
CA GLY A 98 -6.78 -1.04 11.15
C GLY A 98 -7.32 -0.96 9.74
N VAL A 99 -8.61 -0.67 9.66
CA VAL A 99 -9.32 -0.41 8.40
C VAL A 99 -10.11 0.88 8.57
N GLN A 100 -10.14 1.69 7.52
CA GLN A 100 -11.03 2.84 7.41
C GLN A 100 -11.79 2.72 6.08
N ASP A 101 -13.11 2.80 6.15
CA ASP A 101 -14.02 2.76 5.00
C ASP A 101 -15.17 3.77 5.21
N ALA A 102 -16.20 3.69 4.37
CA ALA A 102 -17.36 4.58 4.46
C ALA A 102 -18.18 4.39 5.76
N ASP A 103 -18.16 3.20 6.35
CA ASP A 103 -18.91 2.89 7.57
C ASP A 103 -18.20 3.44 8.81
N GLY A 104 -16.87 3.54 8.77
CA GLY A 104 -16.09 4.08 9.87
C GLY A 104 -14.64 3.65 9.94
N SER A 105 -14.10 3.62 11.16
CA SER A 105 -12.71 3.28 11.44
C SER A 105 -12.61 2.19 12.50
N TYR A 106 -11.75 1.20 12.24
CA TYR A 106 -11.66 -0.04 12.99
C TYR A 106 -10.22 -0.30 13.40
N GLU A 107 -10.00 -0.60 14.68
CA GLU A 107 -8.66 -0.92 15.21
C GLU A 107 -8.56 -2.37 15.66
N PHE A 108 -7.43 -2.99 15.32
CA PHE A 108 -7.09 -4.34 15.74
C PHE A 108 -5.93 -4.31 16.72
N ASP A 109 -6.01 -5.15 17.76
CA ASP A 109 -4.88 -5.38 18.65
C ASP A 109 -3.83 -6.32 18.02
N ALA A 110 -2.73 -6.56 18.74
CA ALA A 110 -1.64 -7.42 18.27
C ALA A 110 -2.02 -8.92 18.11
N ALA A 111 -3.13 -9.34 18.73
CA ALA A 111 -3.71 -10.67 18.61
C ALA A 111 -4.70 -10.77 17.43
N GLY A 112 -5.01 -9.64 16.77
CA GLY A 112 -5.95 -9.58 15.65
C GLY A 112 -7.41 -9.50 16.09
N LYS A 113 -7.69 -9.07 17.33
CA LYS A 113 -9.04 -8.81 17.80
C LYS A 113 -9.44 -7.36 17.49
N LEU A 114 -10.67 -7.16 17.03
CA LEU A 114 -11.26 -5.84 16.85
C LEU A 114 -11.53 -5.20 18.22
N VAL A 115 -10.86 -4.09 18.53
CA VAL A 115 -10.88 -3.45 19.85
C VAL A 115 -11.49 -2.04 19.85
N THR A 116 -11.46 -1.34 18.72
CA THR A 116 -12.07 -0.01 18.56
C THR A 116 -12.94 0.01 17.31
N VAL A 117 -14.16 0.55 17.44
CA VAL A 117 -15.08 0.80 16.34
C VAL A 117 -15.56 2.24 16.43
N LEU A 118 -15.26 3.04 15.42
CA LEU A 118 -15.77 4.39 15.25
C LEU A 118 -16.71 4.40 14.05
N ASP A 119 -17.81 5.13 14.12
CA ASP A 119 -18.68 5.39 12.97
C ASP A 119 -18.03 6.33 11.94
N GLY A 120 -18.72 6.59 10.83
CA GLY A 120 -18.28 7.53 9.79
C GLY A 120 -18.05 8.98 10.26
N ASN A 121 -18.54 9.35 11.45
CA ASN A 121 -18.28 10.66 12.07
C ASN A 121 -17.10 10.63 13.05
N GLY A 122 -16.48 9.46 13.26
CA GLY A 122 -15.39 9.25 14.21
C GLY A 122 -15.87 9.05 15.65
N LYS A 123 -17.17 8.84 15.89
CA LYS A 123 -17.71 8.58 17.23
C LYS A 123 -17.62 7.09 17.55
N ALA A 124 -17.19 6.75 18.76
CA ALA A 124 -17.16 5.37 19.22
C ALA A 124 -18.56 4.75 19.26
N VAL A 125 -18.68 3.54 18.70
CA VAL A 125 -19.92 2.76 18.68
C VAL A 125 -19.67 1.40 19.32
N THR A 126 -20.63 0.94 20.12
CA THR A 126 -20.64 -0.42 20.66
C THR A 126 -21.50 -1.31 19.76
N LEU A 127 -20.90 -2.35 19.21
CA LEU A 127 -21.60 -3.38 18.44
C LEU A 127 -22.06 -4.49 19.38
N SER A 128 -23.14 -5.20 19.02
CA SER A 128 -23.46 -6.47 19.67
C SER A 128 -22.33 -7.49 19.45
N ALA A 129 -22.28 -8.53 20.27
CA ALA A 129 -21.26 -9.57 20.14
C ALA A 129 -21.28 -10.25 18.75
N GLN A 130 -22.47 -10.46 18.19
CA GLN A 130 -22.64 -11.03 16.85
C GLN A 130 -22.14 -10.08 15.75
N GLU A 131 -22.48 -8.80 15.82
CA GLU A 131 -22.04 -7.79 14.84
C GLU A 131 -20.53 -7.58 14.89
N LEU A 132 -19.96 -7.51 16.10
CA LEU A 132 -18.52 -7.38 16.30
C LEU A 132 -17.76 -8.56 15.67
N ALA A 133 -18.23 -9.79 15.92
CA ALA A 133 -17.62 -10.99 15.36
C ALA A 133 -17.68 -11.02 13.82
N LYS A 134 -18.84 -10.66 13.26
CA LYS A 134 -19.02 -10.56 11.80
C LYS A 134 -18.09 -9.51 11.20
N LYS A 135 -18.08 -8.30 11.75
CA LYS A 135 -17.24 -7.19 11.24
C LYS A 135 -15.75 -7.52 11.35
N GLN A 136 -15.32 -8.13 12.46
CA GLN A 136 -13.95 -8.61 12.62
C GLN A 136 -13.57 -9.63 11.52
N GLN A 137 -14.44 -10.61 11.25
CA GLN A 137 -14.18 -11.62 10.22
C GLN A 137 -14.05 -10.99 8.82
N GLU A 138 -14.97 -10.10 8.45
CA GLU A 138 -14.97 -9.42 7.15
C GLU A 138 -13.70 -8.59 6.94
N LEU A 139 -13.36 -7.74 7.91
CA LEU A 139 -12.20 -6.86 7.85
C LEU A 139 -10.87 -7.64 7.88
N THR A 140 -10.81 -8.72 8.66
CA THR A 140 -9.63 -9.61 8.68
C THR A 140 -9.45 -10.30 7.33
N ALA A 141 -10.53 -10.78 6.71
CA ALA A 141 -10.49 -11.39 5.40
C ALA A 141 -10.05 -10.39 4.33
N LEU A 142 -10.56 -9.16 4.37
CA LEU A 142 -10.16 -8.06 3.48
C LEU A 142 -8.65 -7.76 3.62
N GLY A 143 -8.17 -7.55 4.85
CA GLY A 143 -6.74 -7.29 5.11
C GLY A 143 -5.85 -8.42 4.61
N LYS A 144 -6.20 -9.67 4.89
CA LYS A 144 -5.45 -10.83 4.39
C LYS A 144 -5.42 -10.89 2.87
N LYS A 145 -6.57 -10.68 2.22
CA LYS A 145 -6.70 -10.68 0.76
C LYS A 145 -5.80 -9.59 0.13
N LEU A 146 -5.89 -8.36 0.62
CA LEU A 146 -5.15 -7.23 0.07
C LEU A 146 -3.63 -7.37 0.31
N SER A 147 -3.21 -7.81 1.48
CA SER A 147 -1.79 -8.08 1.76
C SER A 147 -1.22 -9.17 0.84
N ALA A 148 -1.96 -10.26 0.62
CA ALA A 148 -1.55 -11.31 -0.31
C ALA A 148 -1.49 -10.82 -1.77
N MET A 149 -2.45 -9.99 -2.18
CA MET A 149 -2.57 -9.47 -3.55
C MET A 149 -1.49 -8.44 -3.89
N LEU A 150 -1.11 -7.59 -2.94
CA LEU A 150 -0.31 -6.38 -3.19
C LEU A 150 1.07 -6.40 -2.51
N GLY A 151 1.33 -7.40 -1.66
CA GLY A 151 2.62 -7.64 -1.04
C GLY A 151 3.69 -8.15 -2.00
N THR A 152 4.87 -8.42 -1.44
CA THR A 152 6.01 -8.99 -2.17
C THR A 152 5.75 -10.45 -2.53
N ASN A 153 5.96 -10.84 -3.79
CA ASN A 153 5.83 -12.23 -4.24
C ASN A 153 7.18 -12.96 -4.35
N ALA A 154 7.15 -14.22 -4.80
CA ALA A 154 8.36 -15.03 -4.95
C ALA A 154 9.31 -14.49 -6.02
N ALA A 155 8.78 -13.94 -7.12
CA ALA A 155 9.58 -13.35 -8.18
C ALA A 155 10.31 -12.09 -7.69
N ASP A 156 9.61 -11.22 -6.96
CA ASP A 156 10.19 -10.02 -6.34
C ASP A 156 11.38 -10.38 -5.41
N ARG A 157 11.30 -11.50 -4.68
CA ARG A 157 12.36 -11.97 -3.76
C ARG A 157 13.52 -12.67 -4.45
N GLY A 158 13.24 -13.38 -5.55
CA GLY A 158 14.23 -14.18 -6.28
C GLY A 158 14.93 -13.46 -7.42
N VAL A 159 14.55 -12.21 -7.70
CA VAL A 159 14.95 -11.46 -8.90
C VAL A 159 16.47 -11.30 -9.06
N GLY A 160 17.21 -11.16 -7.96
CA GLY A 160 18.68 -11.06 -7.98
C GLY A 160 19.39 -12.34 -8.43
N ALA A 161 18.72 -13.50 -8.38
CA ALA A 161 19.24 -14.78 -8.86
C ALA A 161 18.91 -15.04 -10.35
N VAL A 162 18.06 -14.21 -10.97
CA VAL A 162 17.64 -14.38 -12.37
C VAL A 162 18.74 -13.90 -13.31
N ARG A 163 19.41 -14.85 -13.97
CA ARG A 163 20.48 -14.61 -14.97
C ARG A 163 19.95 -14.63 -16.40
N THR A 164 18.94 -13.81 -16.69
CA THR A 164 18.35 -13.70 -18.03
C THR A 164 18.51 -12.28 -18.58
N GLY A 165 18.34 -12.11 -19.89
CA GLY A 165 18.33 -10.78 -20.51
C GLY A 165 17.22 -9.88 -19.93
N GLY A 166 17.41 -8.56 -20.00
CA GLY A 166 16.50 -7.56 -19.40
C GLY A 166 15.03 -7.78 -19.77
N ASP A 167 14.74 -8.10 -21.03
CA ASP A 167 13.38 -8.36 -21.50
C ASP A 167 12.79 -9.63 -20.88
N ALA A 168 13.57 -10.70 -20.75
CA ALA A 168 13.12 -11.94 -20.13
C ALA A 168 12.82 -11.73 -18.63
N LYS A 169 13.65 -10.94 -17.95
CA LYS A 169 13.45 -10.54 -16.56
C LYS A 169 12.19 -9.69 -16.38
N LEU A 170 12.00 -8.68 -17.23
CA LEU A 170 10.78 -7.86 -17.26
C LEU A 170 9.53 -8.72 -17.43
N ASN A 171 9.54 -9.62 -18.41
CA ASN A 171 8.44 -10.53 -18.66
C ASN A 171 8.14 -11.43 -17.45
N TYR A 172 9.16 -12.01 -16.82
CA TYR A 172 9.01 -12.85 -15.63
C TYR A 172 8.35 -12.10 -14.47
N LEU A 173 8.84 -10.90 -14.16
CA LEU A 173 8.30 -10.06 -13.07
C LEU A 173 6.84 -9.65 -13.35
N CYS A 174 6.54 -9.23 -14.57
CA CYS A 174 5.18 -8.84 -14.97
C CYS A 174 4.20 -10.02 -14.87
N ILE A 175 4.54 -11.19 -15.41
CA ILE A 175 3.67 -12.38 -15.35
C ILE A 175 3.40 -12.77 -13.89
N ALA A 176 4.44 -12.82 -13.05
CA ALA A 176 4.29 -13.16 -11.64
C ALA A 176 3.39 -12.16 -10.90
N LYS A 177 3.52 -10.85 -11.18
CA LYS A 177 2.66 -9.84 -10.57
C LYS A 177 1.22 -9.91 -11.06
N ILE A 178 0.97 -10.22 -12.34
CA ILE A 178 -0.39 -10.45 -12.86
C ILE A 178 -1.05 -11.63 -12.15
N GLN A 179 -0.34 -12.76 -12.02
CA GLN A 179 -0.86 -13.94 -11.31
C GLN A 179 -1.27 -13.61 -9.87
N GLN A 180 -0.47 -12.79 -9.20
CA GLN A 180 -0.76 -12.33 -7.84
C GLN A 180 -1.95 -11.36 -7.77
N VAL A 181 -1.91 -10.26 -8.54
CA VAL A 181 -2.91 -9.18 -8.47
C VAL A 181 -4.27 -9.64 -9.01
N ALA A 182 -4.29 -10.33 -10.14
CA ALA A 182 -5.52 -10.85 -10.74
C ALA A 182 -5.94 -12.21 -10.14
N SER A 183 -5.21 -12.73 -9.15
CA SER A 183 -5.48 -14.04 -8.51
C SER A 183 -5.68 -15.18 -9.53
N THR A 184 -4.84 -15.20 -10.58
CA THR A 184 -4.91 -16.19 -11.66
C THR A 184 -3.71 -17.11 -11.66
N LYS A 185 -3.92 -18.37 -12.03
CA LYS A 185 -2.84 -19.35 -12.21
C LYS A 185 -2.19 -19.25 -13.59
N ARG A 186 -2.94 -18.85 -14.62
CA ARG A 186 -2.51 -18.94 -16.02
C ARG A 186 -2.63 -17.59 -16.70
N VAL A 187 -1.48 -17.10 -17.18
CA VAL A 187 -1.36 -15.92 -18.02
C VAL A 187 -0.87 -16.37 -19.38
N PHE A 188 -1.72 -16.27 -20.39
CA PHE A 188 -1.32 -16.47 -21.78
C PHE A 188 -1.09 -15.11 -22.41
N ARG A 189 -0.11 -15.02 -23.29
CA ARG A 189 0.20 -13.78 -24.01
C ARG A 189 -0.19 -13.96 -25.47
N SER A 190 -0.67 -12.90 -26.11
CA SER A 190 -0.72 -12.88 -27.57
C SER A 190 0.69 -12.65 -28.14
N SER A 191 0.91 -13.04 -29.40
CA SER A 191 2.23 -13.04 -30.05
C SER A 191 2.77 -11.64 -30.37
N ALA A 192 1.92 -10.62 -30.46
CA ALA A 192 2.33 -9.24 -30.75
C ALA A 192 2.74 -8.51 -29.45
N ASN A 193 3.90 -8.85 -28.89
CA ASN A 193 4.47 -8.10 -27.77
C ASN A 193 5.45 -7.04 -28.28
N LYS A 194 5.32 -5.80 -27.82
CA LYS A 194 6.39 -4.81 -27.89
C LYS A 194 6.87 -4.55 -26.45
N ALA A 195 7.97 -5.18 -26.06
CA ALA A 195 8.77 -4.63 -24.96
C ALA A 195 9.30 -3.29 -25.50
N ASN A 196 8.67 -2.20 -25.07
CA ASN A 196 9.05 -0.86 -25.54
C ASN A 196 10.35 -0.39 -24.86
N SER A 197 10.77 -1.08 -23.79
CA SER A 197 12.02 -0.90 -23.04
C SER A 197 12.28 -2.12 -22.14
N SER A 198 13.40 -2.10 -21.40
CA SER A 198 13.70 -3.06 -20.33
C SER A 198 12.89 -2.84 -19.03
N SER A 199 12.07 -1.79 -18.96
CA SER A 199 11.34 -1.38 -17.75
C SER A 199 9.82 -1.31 -17.94
N ARG A 200 9.31 -1.40 -19.17
CA ARG A 200 7.87 -1.32 -19.45
C ARG A 200 7.44 -2.32 -20.51
N LEU A 201 6.41 -3.09 -20.20
CA LEU A 201 5.82 -4.11 -21.07
C LEU A 201 4.34 -3.80 -21.29
N THR A 202 3.96 -3.60 -22.55
CA THR A 202 2.56 -3.52 -22.98
C THR A 202 2.21 -4.73 -23.83
N ALA A 203 1.10 -5.40 -23.53
CA ALA A 203 0.71 -6.63 -24.22
C ALA A 203 -0.80 -6.89 -24.13
N ASP A 204 -1.32 -7.69 -25.06
CA ASP A 204 -2.58 -8.37 -24.82
C ASP A 204 -2.32 -9.67 -24.07
N VAL A 205 -3.04 -9.84 -22.98
CA VAL A 205 -2.97 -11.06 -22.17
C VAL A 205 -4.34 -11.70 -22.07
N ARG A 206 -4.33 -13.02 -21.97
CA ARG A 206 -5.50 -13.83 -21.72
C ARG A 206 -5.34 -14.54 -20.39
N LEU A 207 -6.21 -14.21 -19.45
CA LEU A 207 -6.24 -14.78 -18.10
C LEU A 207 -7.30 -15.90 -18.07
N ASN A 208 -7.00 -16.98 -17.35
CA ASN A 208 -7.92 -18.13 -17.17
C ASN A 208 -8.48 -18.75 -18.47
N GLY A 209 -7.84 -18.49 -19.61
CA GLY A 209 -8.14 -19.11 -20.91
C GLY A 209 -9.20 -18.40 -21.76
N ASN A 210 -10.09 -17.57 -21.20
CA ASN A 210 -11.16 -16.91 -21.95
C ASN A 210 -11.36 -15.42 -21.61
N GLN A 211 -10.60 -14.85 -20.67
CA GLN A 211 -10.71 -13.44 -20.29
C GLN A 211 -9.56 -12.66 -20.94
N TYR A 212 -9.88 -11.70 -21.81
CA TYR A 212 -8.88 -10.94 -22.57
C TYR A 212 -8.68 -9.55 -21.96
N TYR A 213 -7.42 -9.13 -21.83
CA TYR A 213 -7.05 -7.85 -21.23
C TYR A 213 -5.97 -7.15 -22.06
N ASN A 214 -6.06 -5.83 -22.11
CA ASN A 214 -4.91 -4.97 -22.37
C ASN A 214 -4.10 -4.85 -21.07
N MET A 215 -2.79 -5.06 -21.15
CA MET A 215 -1.87 -4.98 -20.03
C MET A 215 -0.82 -3.88 -20.25
N ASP A 216 -0.55 -3.11 -19.21
CA ASP A 216 0.61 -2.22 -19.09
C ASP A 216 1.31 -2.49 -17.75
N CYS A 217 2.56 -2.97 -17.81
CA CYS A 217 3.36 -3.34 -16.65
C CYS A 217 4.65 -2.53 -16.64
N GLN A 218 4.98 -1.95 -15.49
CA GLN A 218 6.11 -1.03 -15.30
C GLN A 218 6.94 -1.43 -14.09
N LEU A 219 8.25 -1.46 -14.27
CA LEU A 219 9.22 -1.72 -13.22
C LEU A 219 9.77 -0.42 -12.62
N GLU A 220 10.04 -0.47 -11.32
CA GLU A 220 10.93 0.45 -10.62
C GLU A 220 12.03 -0.40 -9.96
N GLY A 221 13.26 -0.24 -10.45
CA GLY A 221 14.33 -1.17 -10.13
C GLY A 221 13.97 -2.60 -10.54
N GLU A 222 13.93 -3.50 -9.56
CA GLU A 222 13.67 -4.94 -9.77
C GLU A 222 12.25 -5.38 -9.41
N ARG A 223 11.31 -4.44 -9.26
CA ARG A 223 9.93 -4.73 -8.83
C ARG A 223 8.90 -4.08 -9.74
N VAL A 224 7.74 -4.72 -9.88
CA VAL A 224 6.60 -4.16 -10.63
C VAL A 224 5.93 -3.07 -9.79
N ALA A 225 6.27 -1.81 -10.09
CA ALA A 225 5.70 -0.60 -9.48
C ALA A 225 4.35 -0.20 -10.07
N GLY A 226 4.10 -0.56 -11.34
CA GLY A 226 2.85 -0.28 -12.03
C GLY A 226 2.30 -1.53 -12.72
N LEU A 227 1.02 -1.85 -12.54
CA LEU A 227 0.31 -2.80 -13.39
C LEU A 227 -1.09 -2.28 -13.68
N THR A 228 -1.47 -2.25 -14.95
CA THR A 228 -2.86 -2.03 -15.38
C THR A 228 -3.30 -3.23 -16.20
N LEU A 229 -4.47 -3.77 -15.87
CA LEU A 229 -5.19 -4.80 -16.62
C LEU A 229 -6.58 -4.28 -16.94
N THR A 230 -6.87 -4.00 -18.20
CA THR A 230 -8.18 -3.52 -18.66
C THR A 230 -8.82 -4.58 -19.53
N GLN A 231 -9.95 -5.13 -19.10
CA GLN A 231 -10.68 -6.14 -19.87
C GLN A 231 -11.11 -5.59 -21.23
N LYS A 232 -10.99 -6.42 -22.27
CA LYS A 232 -11.47 -6.14 -23.63
C LYS A 232 -12.94 -6.50 -23.79
#